data_AF-A0A447S0K5-F1
#
_entry.id   AF-A0A447S0K5-F1
#
_cell.length_a   1.000
_cell.length_b   1.000
_cell.length_c   1.000
_cell.angle_alpha   90.00
_cell.angle_beta   90.00
_cell.angle_gamma   90.00
#
_symmetry.space_group_name_H-M   'P 1'
#
loop_
_entity.id
_entity.type
_entity.pdbx_description
1 polymer ?
#
loop_
_entity_poly.entity_id
_entity_poly.type
_entity_poly.pdbx_seq_one_letter_code
_entity_poly.pdbx_strand_id
1 'polypeptide(L)'
;MPATKNLPQDRETVYYFNLREIPPKSNKPNTLQIALQTRIKLFYRPAAIAMVKNAPPPQEQLTLRKENDKYVVINPTAYYITLVDAATKKDGLGIKKLRACDGAAKEQLTSTGERGGDG
;
A
#
# COMPACT_ATOMS: atom_id res chain seq x y z
N MET A 1 -3.26 -19.27 20.90
CA MET A 1 -2.31 -19.69 19.85
C MET A 1 -0.94 -19.07 20.15
N PRO A 2 0.12 -19.86 20.36
CA PRO A 2 1.41 -19.36 20.88
C PRO A 2 2.21 -18.54 19.85
N ALA A 3 2.10 -18.82 18.56
CA ALA A 3 2.87 -18.13 17.51
C ALA A 3 2.53 -16.63 17.38
N THR A 4 1.30 -16.22 17.70
CA THR A 4 0.88 -14.81 17.60
C THR A 4 1.49 -13.93 18.69
N LYS A 5 1.98 -14.50 19.81
CA LYS A 5 2.64 -13.74 20.89
C LYS A 5 4.04 -13.24 20.51
N ASN A 6 4.67 -13.87 19.51
CA ASN A 6 5.99 -13.48 19.02
C ASN A 6 5.94 -12.39 17.95
N LEU A 7 4.73 -12.02 17.50
CA LEU A 7 4.54 -10.92 16.56
C LEU A 7 4.59 -9.58 17.30
N PRO A 8 4.94 -8.47 16.63
CA PRO A 8 4.78 -7.13 17.18
C PRO A 8 3.35 -6.95 17.70
N GLN A 9 3.24 -6.54 18.96
CA GLN A 9 1.93 -6.29 19.59
C GLN A 9 1.52 -4.81 19.53
N ASP A 10 2.46 -3.94 19.14
CA ASP A 10 2.32 -2.48 19.04
C ASP A 10 1.93 -1.99 17.64
N ARG A 11 1.96 -2.86 16.63
CA ARG A 11 1.68 -2.53 15.23
C ARG A 11 1.11 -3.72 14.46
N GLU A 12 0.42 -3.43 13.37
CA GLU A 12 0.01 -4.46 12.42
C GLU A 12 1.23 -5.15 11.79
N THR A 13 1.05 -6.40 11.39
CA THR A 13 2.05 -7.15 10.61
C THR A 13 1.44 -7.57 9.28
N VAL A 14 2.14 -7.34 8.17
CA VAL A 14 1.69 -7.74 6.83
C VAL A 14 2.30 -9.07 6.44
N TYR A 15 1.43 -10.01 6.09
CA TYR A 15 1.77 -11.24 5.41
C TYR A 15 1.22 -11.23 3.99
N TYR A 16 1.80 -12.08 3.15
CA TYR A 16 1.32 -12.30 1.80
C TYR A 16 0.93 -13.76 1.63
N PHE A 17 -0.35 -13.99 1.36
CA PHE A 17 -0.81 -15.29 0.90
C PHE A 17 -0.57 -15.40 -0.60
N ASN A 18 0.22 -16.39 -1.00
CA ASN A 18 0.55 -16.63 -2.40
C ASN A 18 -0.22 -17.86 -2.85
N LEU A 19 -1.15 -17.65 -3.77
CA LEU A 19 -1.86 -18.71 -4.47
C LEU A 19 -1.28 -18.83 -5.88
N ARG A 20 -0.79 -20.02 -6.21
CA ARG A 20 -0.27 -20.35 -7.53
C ARG A 20 -1.10 -21.47 -8.13
N GLU A 21 -1.70 -21.20 -9.26
CA GLU A 21 -2.37 -22.22 -10.05
C GLU A 21 -1.34 -22.96 -10.91
N ILE A 22 -1.51 -24.28 -11.02
CA ILE A 22 -0.68 -25.10 -11.91
C ILE A 22 -1.47 -25.24 -13.22
N PRO A 23 -1.05 -24.60 -14.32
CA PRO A 23 -1.76 -24.72 -15.58
C PRO A 23 -1.62 -26.15 -16.12
N PRO A 24 -2.70 -26.73 -16.69
CA PRO A 24 -2.63 -28.04 -17.31
C PRO A 24 -1.73 -27.99 -18.56
N LYS A 25 -1.01 -29.09 -18.85
CA LYS A 25 -0.15 -29.17 -20.05
C LYS A 25 -1.00 -29.22 -21.32
N SER A 26 -0.62 -28.43 -22.32
CA SER A 26 -1.23 -28.43 -23.65
C SER A 26 -0.51 -29.43 -24.56
N ASN A 27 -1.27 -30.25 -25.28
CA ASN A 27 -0.73 -31.20 -26.26
C ASN A 27 -0.76 -30.64 -27.70
N LYS A 28 -1.07 -29.34 -27.88
CA LYS A 28 -1.14 -28.70 -29.20
C LYS A 28 0.08 -27.79 -29.43
N PRO A 29 0.71 -27.85 -30.62
CA PRO A 29 1.72 -26.89 -31.01
C PRO A 29 1.12 -25.47 -31.08
N ASN A 30 1.94 -24.45 -30.78
CA ASN A 30 1.56 -23.04 -30.79
C ASN A 30 0.43 -22.65 -29.81
N THR A 31 0.57 -23.03 -28.53
CA THR A 31 -0.39 -22.61 -27.49
C THR A 31 0.24 -21.68 -26.45
N LEU A 32 -0.43 -20.57 -26.16
CA LEU A 32 -0.11 -19.70 -25.03
C LEU A 32 -0.77 -20.26 -23.76
N GLN A 33 0.04 -20.57 -22.76
CA GLN A 33 -0.46 -20.98 -21.45
C GLN A 33 -0.33 -19.84 -20.46
N ILE A 34 -1.41 -19.55 -19.75
CA ILE A 34 -1.46 -18.52 -18.72
C ILE A 34 -1.53 -19.23 -17.37
N ALA A 35 -0.55 -18.95 -16.50
CA ALA A 35 -0.60 -19.36 -15.10
C ALA A 35 -1.07 -18.17 -14.26
N LEU A 36 -2.07 -18.40 -13.41
CA LEU A 36 -2.52 -17.38 -12.48
C LEU A 36 -1.69 -17.46 -11.18
N GLN A 37 -1.11 -16.33 -10.80
CA GLN A 37 -0.55 -16.13 -9.47
C GLN A 37 -1.27 -14.99 -8.77
N THR A 38 -1.98 -15.32 -7.71
CA THR A 38 -2.68 -14.34 -6.87
C THR A 38 -1.90 -14.13 -5.59
N ARG A 39 -1.59 -12.86 -5.27
CA ARG A 39 -0.90 -12.48 -4.03
C ARG A 39 -1.80 -11.57 -3.21
N ILE A 40 -2.30 -12.08 -2.09
CA ILE A 40 -3.24 -11.37 -1.22
C ILE A 40 -2.50 -10.84 0.00
N LYS A 41 -2.68 -9.55 0.32
CA LYS A 41 -2.18 -8.95 1.56
C LYS A 41 -3.06 -9.38 2.73
N LEU A 42 -2.44 -9.93 3.78
CA LEU A 42 -3.08 -10.31 5.03
C LEU A 42 -2.53 -9.42 6.14
N PHE A 43 -3.40 -8.70 6.84
CA PHE A 43 -3.04 -7.83 7.95
C PHE A 43 -3.35 -8.54 9.26
N TYR A 44 -2.31 -8.88 10.03
CA TYR A 44 -2.47 -9.33 11.40
C TYR A 44 -2.56 -8.11 12.32
N ARG A 45 -3.68 -8.01 13.05
CA ARG A 45 -3.94 -6.93 14.02
C ARG A 45 -3.97 -7.51 15.44
N PRO A 46 -2.99 -7.19 16.29
CA PRO A 46 -3.02 -7.51 17.71
C PRO A 46 -4.24 -6.91 18.41
N ALA A 47 -4.76 -7.61 19.43
CA ALA A 47 -5.90 -7.12 20.21
C ALA A 47 -5.60 -5.80 20.96
N ALA A 48 -4.33 -5.56 21.31
CA ALA A 48 -3.88 -4.34 21.98
C ALA A 48 -4.10 -3.06 21.14
N ILE A 49 -4.13 -3.19 19.81
CA ILE A 49 -4.38 -2.10 18.86
C ILE A 49 -5.70 -2.31 18.11
N ALA A 50 -6.67 -2.98 18.74
CA ALA A 50 -8.00 -3.10 18.16
C ALA A 50 -8.64 -1.69 18.02
N MET A 51 -9.33 -1.47 16.90
CA MET A 51 -10.03 -0.20 16.69
C MET A 51 -11.13 -0.04 17.74
N VAL A 52 -11.08 1.06 18.48
CA VAL A 52 -12.13 1.45 19.41
C VAL A 52 -13.31 1.97 18.59
N LYS A 53 -14.54 1.54 18.95
CA LYS A 53 -15.75 2.08 18.33
C LYS A 53 -15.76 3.61 18.50
N ASN A 54 -15.93 4.35 17.40
CA ASN A 54 -15.93 5.82 17.33
C ASN A 54 -14.55 6.51 17.42
N ALA A 55 -13.44 5.78 17.37
CA ALA A 55 -12.14 6.43 17.18
C ALA A 55 -12.05 7.05 15.77
N PRO A 56 -11.35 8.18 15.60
CA PRO A 56 -11.07 8.74 14.28
C PRO A 56 -10.43 7.70 13.37
N PRO A 57 -10.83 7.61 12.09
CA PRO A 57 -10.22 6.68 11.15
C PRO A 57 -8.70 6.90 11.07
N PRO A 58 -7.87 5.83 11.11
CA PRO A 58 -6.41 5.97 11.09
C PRO A 58 -5.88 6.76 9.88
N GLN A 59 -6.56 6.69 8.74
CA GLN A 59 -6.18 7.43 7.54
C GLN A 59 -6.21 8.96 7.69
N GLU A 60 -7.00 9.50 8.62
CA GLU A 60 -7.08 10.94 8.85
C GLU A 60 -5.87 11.48 9.64
N GLN A 61 -5.10 10.60 10.27
CA GLN A 61 -3.91 10.96 11.05
C GLN A 61 -2.64 11.00 10.18
N LEU A 62 -2.75 10.66 8.89
CA LEU A 62 -1.63 10.75 7.96
C LEU A 62 -1.22 12.21 7.78
N THR A 63 0.08 12.45 7.84
CA THR A 63 0.64 13.79 7.57
C THR A 63 1.57 13.73 6.36
N LEU A 64 1.62 14.83 5.62
CA LEU A 64 2.49 14.98 4.46
C LEU A 64 3.58 15.98 4.79
N ARG A 65 4.84 15.60 4.57
CA ARG A 65 5.98 16.51 4.62
C ARG A 65 6.52 16.71 3.22
N LYS A 66 6.58 17.96 2.75
CA LYS A 66 7.21 18.28 1.47
C LYS A 66 8.72 18.29 1.63
N GLU A 67 9.42 17.56 0.78
CA GLU A 67 10.88 17.51 0.69
C GLU A 67 11.28 17.71 -0.77
N ASN A 68 11.78 18.90 -1.11
CA ASN A 68 12.08 19.29 -2.50
C ASN A 68 10.84 19.08 -3.41
N ASP A 69 10.99 18.24 -4.44
CA ASP A 69 9.94 17.87 -5.39
C ASP A 69 9.18 16.58 -4.99
N LYS A 70 9.25 16.20 -3.71
CA LYS A 70 8.68 14.96 -3.16
C LYS A 70 7.77 15.25 -1.97
N TYR A 71 6.84 14.33 -1.72
CA TYR A 71 6.08 14.30 -0.48
C TYR A 71 6.40 13.01 0.28
N VAL A 72 6.67 13.15 1.57
CA VAL A 72 6.87 12.05 2.49
C VAL A 72 5.57 11.86 3.24
N VAL A 73 4.96 10.68 3.12
CA VAL A 73 3.78 10.34 3.93
C VAL A 73 4.27 9.79 5.26
N ILE A 74 3.87 10.46 6.31
CA ILE A 74 4.19 10.05 7.66
C ILE A 74 2.91 9.42 8.22
N ASN A 75 2.99 8.11 8.43
CA ASN A 75 1.97 7.35 9.12
C ASN A 75 2.38 7.18 10.59
N PRO A 76 1.82 7.98 11.52
CA PRO A 76 2.10 7.84 12.94
C PRO A 76 1.33 6.67 13.58
N THR A 77 0.44 6.01 12.84
CA THR A 77 -0.47 5.00 13.38
C THR A 77 0.14 3.60 13.36
N ALA A 78 -0.45 2.71 14.14
CA ALA A 78 -0.10 1.30 14.20
C ALA A 78 -0.62 0.47 12.99
N TYR A 79 -1.29 1.11 12.03
CA TYR A 79 -2.02 0.45 10.94
C TYR A 79 -1.36 0.68 9.58
N TYR A 80 -1.49 -0.27 8.67
CA TYR A 80 -1.12 -0.07 7.27
C TYR A 80 -2.24 0.64 6.50
N ILE A 81 -1.89 1.65 5.71
CA ILE A 81 -2.84 2.44 4.91
C ILE A 81 -2.44 2.37 3.45
N THR A 82 -3.27 1.74 2.61
CA THR A 82 -2.99 1.68 1.17
C THR A 82 -3.48 2.96 0.49
N LEU A 83 -2.53 3.74 -0.03
CA LEU A 83 -2.82 4.94 -0.79
C LEU A 83 -3.03 4.59 -2.26
N VAL A 84 -4.22 4.91 -2.79
CA VAL A 84 -4.65 4.53 -4.15
C VAL A 84 -4.60 5.68 -5.13
N ASP A 85 -4.76 6.91 -4.65
CA ASP A 85 -4.74 8.13 -5.44
C ASP A 85 -4.31 9.31 -4.56
N ALA A 86 -3.90 10.40 -5.19
CA ALA A 86 -3.59 11.65 -4.54
C ALA A 86 -3.88 12.83 -5.47
N ALA A 87 -4.34 13.94 -4.92
CA ALA A 87 -4.63 15.15 -5.66
C ALA A 87 -4.09 16.37 -4.90
N THR A 88 -3.80 17.45 -5.63
CA THR A 88 -3.30 18.71 -5.03
C THR A 88 -4.39 19.55 -4.37
N LYS A 89 -5.66 19.21 -4.60
CA LYS A 89 -6.83 19.83 -4.00
C LYS A 89 -7.95 18.80 -3.86
N LYS A 90 -8.90 19.09 -2.96
CA LYS A 90 -10.13 18.32 -2.84
C LYS A 90 -10.87 18.32 -4.18
N ASP A 91 -11.33 17.14 -4.61
CA ASP A 91 -12.01 16.88 -5.88
C ASP A 91 -11.19 17.24 -7.14
N GLY A 92 -9.86 17.34 -7.01
CA GLY A 92 -8.94 17.52 -8.14
C GLY A 92 -8.73 16.23 -8.94
N LEU A 93 -8.22 16.37 -10.16
CA LEU A 93 -7.76 15.22 -10.94
C LEU A 93 -6.59 14.55 -10.22
N GLY A 94 -6.65 13.22 -10.12
CA GLY A 94 -5.58 12.40 -9.54
C GLY A 94 -4.25 12.59 -10.25
N ILE A 95 -3.16 12.56 -9.50
CA ILE A 95 -1.82 12.70 -10.06
C ILE A 95 -1.46 11.43 -10.85
N LYS A 96 -1.21 11.59 -12.15
CA LYS A 96 -1.00 10.47 -13.09
C LYS A 96 0.23 9.60 -12.78
N LYS A 97 1.19 10.11 -12.00
CA LYS A 97 2.43 9.41 -11.63
C LYS A 97 2.65 9.50 -10.13
N LEU A 98 1.77 8.84 -9.37
CA LEU A 98 2.05 8.54 -7.98
C LEU A 98 3.07 7.42 -7.89
N ARG A 99 4.24 7.70 -7.30
CA ARG A 99 5.30 6.70 -7.11
C ARG A 99 5.76 6.66 -5.67
N ALA A 100 5.95 5.44 -5.16
CA ALA A 100 6.70 5.25 -3.92
C ALA A 100 8.19 5.52 -4.20
N CYS A 101 8.87 6.29 -3.34
CA CYS A 101 10.33 6.34 -3.39
C CYS A 101 10.89 5.02 -2.85
N ASP A 102 11.82 4.41 -3.58
CA ASP A 102 12.53 3.21 -3.13
C ASP A 102 13.43 3.55 -1.93
N GLY A 103 12.89 3.26 -0.75
CA GLY A 103 13.51 3.45 0.56
C GLY A 103 12.61 2.77 1.58
N ALA A 104 13.02 1.60 2.05
CA ALA A 104 12.20 0.72 2.85
C ALA A 104 11.54 1.41 4.06
N ALA A 105 10.28 1.02 4.32
CA ALA A 105 9.57 1.22 5.57
C ALA A 105 9.30 2.68 6.01
N LYS A 106 8.67 3.46 5.15
CA LYS A 106 7.66 4.49 5.48
C LYS A 106 7.17 5.05 4.14
N GLU A 107 5.88 4.98 3.90
CA GLU A 107 5.26 5.35 2.62
C GLU A 107 5.71 6.76 2.19
N GLN A 108 6.59 6.89 1.20
CA GLN A 108 6.97 8.18 0.64
C GLN A 108 6.38 8.26 -0.76
N LEU A 109 5.44 9.17 -0.99
CA LEU A 109 4.72 9.33 -2.26
C LEU A 109 5.19 10.59 -2.99
N THR A 110 5.77 10.43 -4.17
CA THR A 110 6.18 11.58 -5.01
C THR A 110 5.12 11.93 -6.04
N SER A 111 4.84 13.23 -6.18
CA SER A 111 4.05 13.79 -7.28
C SER A 111 4.94 14.71 -8.13
N THR A 112 5.35 14.27 -9.32
CA THR A 112 6.01 15.17 -10.28
C THR A 112 4.95 15.98 -11.00
N GLY A 113 4.82 17.26 -10.66
CA GLY A 113 3.98 18.20 -11.41
C GLY A 113 4.66 18.62 -12.70
N GLU A 114 4.09 18.25 -13.85
CA GLU A 114 4.49 18.85 -15.13
C GLU A 114 4.01 20.31 -15.13
N ARG A 115 4.97 21.24 -15.04
CA ARG A 115 4.75 22.66 -15.33
C ARG A 115 4.54 22.78 -16.84
N GLY A 116 3.30 23.04 -17.27
CA GLY A 116 3.05 23.56 -18.61
C GLY A 116 3.72 24.93 -18.72
N GLY A 117 4.71 25.03 -19.59
CA GLY A 117 5.30 26.30 -20.01
C GLY A 117 4.50 26.84 -21.20
N ASP A 118 3.93 28.02 -21.01
CA ASP A 118 3.54 28.92 -22.10
C ASP A 118 4.76 29.23 -22.97
N GLY A 119 4.53 29.23 -24.28
CA GLY A 119 5.41 29.74 -25.33
C GLY A 119 4.56 30.06 -26.55
#